data_AF-A0A284SDH1-F1
#
_entry.id   AF-A0A284SDH1-F1
#
_cell.length_a   1.000
_cell.length_b   1.000
_cell.length_c   1.000
_cell.angle_alpha   90.00
_cell.angle_beta   90.00
_cell.angle_gamma   90.00
#
_symmetry.space_group_name_H-M   'P 1'
#
loop_
_entity.id
_entity.type
_entity.pdbx_description
1 polymer ?
#
loop_
_entity_poly.entity_id
_entity_poly.type
_entity_poly.pdbx_seq_one_letter_code
_entity_poly.pdbx_strand_id
1 'polypeptide(L)'
;MGSFRQYLFHPKTLEWLDTMVWSSAQPFNVDHMVDQCFKEEKEKLIVVWARDTLGLTSAQYHQKTQTTKDLAKPWAALSLLPDENHQATASSSSEDGPSHSADEPAPTGEPSRSAYSHSALTTLLLDDSPLKAQLQPWNHFCVPEYTAQIRGRDLSTRQHERDKPPSDVQDAEGVVSRKKRKKSKKALGYDQILLAVIGVLDTIKGENNVSGWMRQCGLWNGVHEKEDEEKSMLTHDETADDEAENSETRKRRGLKTTFSMAKKLVPLTLERLTAIHLPPK
;
A
#
# COMPACT_ATOMS: atom_id res chain seq x y z
N MET A 1 2.41 -8.44 -9.60
CA MET A 1 1.62 -7.42 -10.34
C MET A 1 0.17 -7.83 -10.58
N GLY A 2 -0.13 -9.04 -11.06
CA GLY A 2 -1.51 -9.44 -11.41
C GLY A 2 -2.56 -9.14 -10.33
N SER A 3 -2.34 -9.60 -9.10
CA SER A 3 -3.25 -9.37 -7.96
C SER A 3 -3.36 -7.91 -7.54
N PHE A 4 -2.24 -7.18 -7.47
CA PHE A 4 -2.25 -5.76 -7.09
C PHE A 4 -2.98 -4.90 -8.12
N ARG A 5 -2.74 -5.13 -9.41
CA ARG A 5 -3.46 -4.45 -10.49
C ARG A 5 -4.96 -4.76 -10.45
N GLN A 6 -5.31 -6.04 -10.28
CA GLN A 6 -6.71 -6.44 -10.11
C GLN A 6 -7.35 -5.77 -8.90
N TYR A 7 -6.63 -5.65 -7.78
CA TYR A 7 -7.12 -4.95 -6.61
C TYR A 7 -7.41 -3.47 -6.90
N LEU A 8 -6.44 -2.74 -7.49
CA LEU A 8 -6.58 -1.31 -7.79
C LEU A 8 -7.81 -1.01 -8.67
N PHE A 9 -8.10 -1.88 -9.63
CA PHE A 9 -9.12 -1.64 -10.66
C PHE A 9 -10.37 -2.53 -10.55
N HIS A 10 -10.49 -3.25 -9.43
CA HIS A 10 -11.73 -3.93 -9.08
C HIS A 10 -12.84 -2.88 -8.92
N PRO A 11 -14.07 -3.12 -9.40
CA PRO A 11 -15.16 -2.13 -9.33
C PRO A 11 -15.35 -1.53 -7.93
N LYS A 12 -15.36 -2.38 -6.88
CA LYS A 12 -15.44 -1.94 -5.48
C LYS A 12 -14.26 -1.10 -4.98
N THR A 13 -13.10 -1.18 -5.63
CA THR A 13 -11.93 -0.36 -5.27
C THR A 13 -12.03 1.00 -5.93
N LEU A 14 -12.46 1.04 -7.19
CA LEU A 14 -12.68 2.29 -7.94
C LEU A 14 -13.74 3.20 -7.30
N GLU A 15 -14.68 2.63 -6.54
CA GLU A 15 -15.67 3.42 -5.77
C GLU A 15 -15.04 4.38 -4.74
N TRP A 16 -13.81 4.15 -4.29
CA TRP A 16 -13.18 4.92 -3.21
C TRP A 16 -11.70 5.27 -3.43
N LEU A 17 -11.03 4.63 -4.39
CA LEU A 17 -9.60 4.81 -4.61
C LEU A 17 -9.32 5.23 -6.06
N ASP A 18 -9.00 6.51 -6.23
CA ASP A 18 -8.40 7.01 -7.46
C ASP A 18 -6.91 6.63 -7.53
N THR A 19 -6.48 6.14 -8.69
CA THR A 19 -5.11 5.67 -8.90
C THR A 19 -4.39 6.50 -9.95
N MET A 20 -3.23 7.04 -9.57
CA MET A 20 -2.33 7.82 -10.42
C MET A 20 -0.96 7.15 -10.54
N VAL A 21 -0.30 7.31 -11.69
CA VAL A 21 1.14 7.02 -11.84
C VAL A 21 1.91 8.33 -11.86
N TRP A 22 2.93 8.46 -11.00
CA TRP A 22 3.88 9.57 -11.05
C TRP A 22 5.31 9.04 -11.09
N SER A 23 6.02 9.21 -12.19
CA SER A 23 7.36 8.65 -12.40
C SER A 23 8.43 9.72 -12.59
N SER A 24 9.65 9.45 -12.08
CA SER A 24 10.83 10.28 -12.35
C SER A 24 11.51 9.97 -13.69
N ALA A 25 11.02 8.97 -14.44
CA ALA A 25 11.50 8.63 -15.77
C ALA A 25 10.89 9.54 -16.85
N GLN A 26 11.59 9.68 -17.97
CA GLN A 26 11.09 10.48 -19.11
C GLN A 26 9.81 9.87 -19.71
N PRO A 27 8.91 10.69 -20.30
CA PRO A 27 7.59 10.26 -20.78
C PRO A 27 7.61 8.97 -21.60
N PHE A 28 8.48 8.86 -22.60
CA PHE A 28 8.55 7.67 -23.47
C PHE A 28 8.81 6.36 -22.70
N ASN A 29 9.60 6.41 -21.61
CA ASN A 29 9.83 5.23 -20.77
C ASN A 29 8.60 4.93 -19.92
N VAL A 30 7.94 5.97 -19.41
CA VAL A 30 6.75 5.85 -18.57
C VAL A 30 5.61 5.23 -19.35
N ASP A 31 5.37 5.69 -20.59
CA ASP A 31 4.33 5.13 -21.46
C ASP A 31 4.53 3.63 -21.66
N HIS A 32 5.75 3.22 -22.04
CA HIS A 32 6.08 1.80 -22.19
C HIS A 32 5.90 1.01 -20.89
N MET A 33 6.33 1.55 -19.74
CA MET A 33 6.15 0.88 -18.45
C MET A 33 4.67 0.74 -18.08
N VAL A 34 3.87 1.79 -18.27
CA VAL A 34 2.44 1.81 -17.97
C VAL A 34 1.70 0.80 -18.85
N ASP A 35 2.00 0.75 -20.15
CA ASP A 35 1.42 -0.21 -21.08
C ASP A 35 1.67 -1.65 -20.64
N GLN A 36 2.91 -1.97 -20.27
CA GLN A 36 3.28 -3.32 -19.84
C GLN A 36 2.69 -3.69 -18.47
N CYS A 37 2.64 -2.73 -17.54
CA CYS A 37 2.17 -2.97 -16.17
C CYS A 37 0.65 -3.05 -16.08
N PHE A 38 -0.06 -2.10 -16.69
CA PHE A 38 -1.49 -1.91 -16.50
C PHE A 38 -2.33 -2.46 -17.67
N LYS A 39 -1.76 -2.53 -18.88
CA LYS A 39 -2.47 -2.99 -20.10
C LYS A 39 -3.72 -2.14 -20.34
N GLU A 40 -4.82 -2.75 -20.76
CA GLU A 40 -6.10 -2.09 -21.02
C GLU A 40 -6.62 -1.32 -19.79
N GLU A 41 -6.28 -1.75 -18.57
CA GLU A 41 -6.71 -1.06 -17.35
C GLU A 41 -6.00 0.28 -17.12
N LYS A 42 -5.00 0.64 -17.93
CA LYS A 42 -4.36 1.97 -17.87
C LYS A 42 -5.35 3.12 -18.10
N GLU A 43 -6.44 2.86 -18.82
CA GLU A 43 -7.52 3.83 -19.07
C GLU A 43 -8.27 4.22 -17.79
N LYS A 44 -8.16 3.39 -16.74
CA LYS A 44 -8.74 3.66 -15.41
C LYS A 44 -7.83 4.49 -14.51
N LEU A 45 -6.58 4.75 -14.91
CA LEU A 45 -5.71 5.67 -14.17
C LEU A 45 -6.25 7.09 -14.35
N ILE A 46 -6.40 7.83 -13.25
CA ILE A 46 -6.91 9.21 -13.31
C ILE A 46 -5.92 10.14 -14.01
N VAL A 47 -4.62 9.87 -13.89
CA VAL A 47 -3.56 10.60 -14.59
C VAL A 47 -2.24 9.82 -14.56
N VAL A 48 -1.43 10.02 -15.60
CA VAL A 48 -0.05 9.51 -15.70
C VAL A 48 0.89 10.70 -15.87
N TRP A 49 1.76 10.91 -14.89
CA TRP A 49 2.75 11.97 -14.88
C TRP A 49 4.17 11.41 -14.94
N ALA A 50 5.01 12.05 -15.73
CA ALA A 50 6.40 11.66 -15.94
C ALA A 50 7.36 12.77 -15.47
N ARG A 51 8.64 12.64 -15.83
CA ARG A 51 9.73 13.52 -15.39
C ARG A 51 9.51 15.00 -15.69
N ASP A 52 8.80 15.31 -16.75
CA ASP A 52 8.44 16.65 -17.23
C ASP A 52 7.50 17.40 -16.26
N THR A 53 6.74 16.68 -15.44
CA THR A 53 5.82 17.26 -14.43
C THR A 53 6.49 17.62 -13.10
N LEU A 54 7.75 17.19 -12.91
CA LEU A 54 8.47 17.35 -11.65
C LEU A 54 8.98 18.78 -11.42
N GLY A 55 8.81 19.70 -12.38
CA GLY A 55 9.27 21.09 -12.26
C GLY A 55 10.79 21.21 -12.29
N LEU A 56 11.43 20.35 -13.09
CA LEU A 56 12.89 20.33 -13.27
C LEU A 56 13.31 21.43 -14.24
N THR A 57 14.50 21.98 -14.05
CA THR A 57 15.15 22.78 -15.10
C THR A 57 15.50 21.89 -16.30
N SER A 58 15.70 22.50 -17.47
CA SER A 58 16.11 21.76 -18.67
C SER A 58 17.38 20.91 -18.45
N ALA A 59 18.36 21.42 -17.71
CA ALA A 59 19.57 20.66 -17.38
C ALA A 59 19.27 19.44 -16.49
N GLN A 60 18.48 19.63 -15.43
CA GLN A 60 18.08 18.55 -14.51
C GLN A 60 17.22 17.49 -15.21
N TYR A 61 16.39 17.90 -16.17
CA TYR A 61 15.54 17.00 -16.94
C TYR A 61 16.35 15.95 -17.71
N HIS A 62 17.52 16.31 -18.25
CA HIS A 62 18.37 15.43 -19.04
C HIS A 62 19.43 14.66 -18.24
N GLN A 63 19.45 14.81 -16.91
CA GLN A 63 20.46 14.20 -16.04
C GLN A 63 19.84 13.40 -14.90
N LYS A 64 20.58 12.43 -14.35
CA LYS A 64 20.19 11.73 -13.13
C LYS A 64 20.30 12.68 -11.93
N THR A 65 19.22 13.38 -11.64
CA THR A 65 19.09 14.32 -10.52
C THR A 65 18.12 13.75 -9.49
N GLN A 66 18.36 14.00 -8.20
CA GLN A 66 17.35 13.74 -7.16
C GLN A 66 16.11 14.59 -7.45
N THR A 67 14.94 13.96 -7.39
CA THR A 67 13.66 14.59 -7.72
C THR A 67 12.76 14.67 -6.50
N THR A 68 11.87 15.66 -6.47
CA THR A 68 10.81 15.79 -5.46
C THR A 68 9.45 15.73 -6.14
N LYS A 69 8.53 14.99 -5.54
CA LYS A 69 7.12 14.85 -5.93
C LYS A 69 6.26 15.67 -4.97
N ASP A 70 6.07 16.93 -5.31
CA ASP A 70 5.22 17.84 -4.55
C ASP A 70 3.74 17.52 -4.74
N LEU A 71 3.09 16.91 -3.75
CA LEU A 71 1.68 16.51 -3.82
C LEU A 71 0.72 17.69 -3.96
N ALA A 72 1.15 18.93 -3.68
CA ALA A 72 0.33 20.10 -3.99
C ALA A 72 0.00 20.22 -5.49
N LYS A 73 0.89 19.73 -6.37
CA LYS A 73 0.67 19.75 -7.82
C LYS A 73 -0.53 18.90 -8.27
N PRO A 74 -0.59 17.58 -7.98
CA PRO A 74 -1.75 16.78 -8.34
C PRO A 74 -3.01 17.25 -7.60
N TRP A 75 -2.94 17.70 -6.35
CA TRP A 75 -4.11 18.24 -5.65
C TRP A 75 -4.73 19.43 -6.39
N ALA A 76 -3.90 20.39 -6.83
CA ALA A 76 -4.36 21.53 -7.60
C ALA A 76 -4.88 21.13 -8.99
N ALA A 77 -4.16 20.25 -9.72
CA ALA A 77 -4.54 19.84 -11.07
C ALA A 77 -5.83 19.03 -11.11
N LEU A 78 -6.01 18.11 -10.16
CA LEU A 78 -7.17 17.23 -10.10
C LEU A 78 -8.42 17.95 -9.60
N SER A 79 -8.26 18.99 -8.77
CA SER A 79 -9.39 19.86 -8.36
C SER A 79 -10.01 20.65 -9.52
N LEU A 80 -9.31 20.73 -10.67
CA LEU A 80 -9.79 21.41 -11.88
C LEU A 80 -10.40 20.45 -12.89
N LEU A 81 -10.36 19.13 -12.65
CA LEU A 81 -11.01 18.19 -13.54
C LEU A 81 -12.53 18.38 -13.42
N PRO A 82 -13.21 18.70 -14.53
CA PRO A 82 -14.65 18.85 -14.49
C PRO A 82 -15.29 17.52 -14.09
N ASP A 83 -16.29 17.57 -13.21
CA ASP A 83 -17.20 16.45 -13.02
C ASP A 83 -17.87 16.20 -14.37
N GLU A 84 -17.49 15.12 -15.05
CA GLU A 84 -18.09 14.67 -16.32
C GLU A 84 -19.59 14.34 -16.19
N ASN A 85 -20.22 14.66 -15.06
CA ASN A 85 -21.61 14.39 -14.73
C ASN A 85 -22.52 15.65 -14.68
N HIS A 86 -22.01 16.86 -14.97
CA HIS A 86 -22.83 18.08 -14.93
C HIS A 86 -22.94 18.87 -16.24
N GLN A 87 -22.59 18.29 -17.38
CA GLN A 87 -22.78 18.94 -18.68
C GLN A 87 -23.89 18.29 -19.52
N ALA A 88 -25.11 18.29 -18.98
CA ALA A 88 -26.33 18.05 -19.75
C ALA A 88 -27.55 18.84 -19.23
N THR A 89 -27.38 20.06 -18.69
CA THR A 89 -28.51 20.96 -18.38
C THR A 89 -28.13 22.44 -18.48
N ALA A 90 -27.61 22.87 -19.64
CA ALA A 90 -27.50 24.31 -19.91
C ALA A 90 -27.53 24.65 -21.40
N SER A 91 -28.53 24.15 -22.14
CA SER A 91 -28.97 24.76 -23.41
C SER A 91 -30.16 24.02 -24.03
N SER A 92 -31.38 24.36 -23.62
CA SER A 92 -32.53 24.48 -24.54
C SER A 92 -33.76 25.02 -23.80
N SER A 93 -34.06 26.29 -24.05
CA SER A 93 -35.41 26.82 -23.96
C SER A 93 -36.17 26.48 -25.25
N SER A 94 -37.47 26.17 -25.12
CA SER A 94 -38.57 26.17 -26.14
C SER A 94 -38.54 25.09 -27.25
N GLU A 95 -39.59 24.32 -27.63
CA GLU A 95 -40.98 24.06 -27.18
C GLU A 95 -41.46 22.65 -27.66
N ASP A 96 -42.54 22.15 -27.04
CA ASP A 96 -43.66 21.31 -27.53
C ASP A 96 -43.51 19.93 -28.23
N GLY A 97 -44.24 18.92 -27.69
CA GLY A 97 -44.78 17.75 -28.42
C GLY A 97 -44.66 16.36 -27.76
N PRO A 98 -45.75 15.57 -27.54
CA PRO A 98 -45.75 14.41 -26.62
C PRO A 98 -45.74 12.99 -27.26
N SER A 99 -45.33 12.03 -26.42
CA SER A 99 -45.72 10.60 -26.35
C SER A 99 -45.22 9.61 -27.42
N HIS A 100 -44.38 8.65 -26.99
CA HIS A 100 -44.67 7.21 -27.11
C HIS A 100 -43.73 6.38 -26.21
N SER A 101 -44.21 5.20 -25.85
CA SER A 101 -43.94 4.42 -24.65
C SER A 101 -42.99 3.22 -24.84
N ALA A 102 -42.46 2.78 -23.67
CA ALA A 102 -42.08 1.42 -23.28
C ALA A 102 -40.63 0.93 -23.48
N ASP A 103 -40.07 0.56 -22.33
CA ASP A 103 -39.13 -0.54 -22.05
C ASP A 103 -37.80 -0.61 -22.83
N GLU A 104 -36.75 -0.05 -22.22
CA GLU A 104 -35.38 -0.56 -22.37
C GLU A 104 -34.60 -0.24 -21.06
N PRO A 105 -34.08 -1.25 -20.34
CA PRO A 105 -33.23 -0.99 -19.18
C PRO A 105 -31.84 -0.59 -19.68
N ALA A 106 -31.61 0.72 -19.72
CA ALA A 106 -30.32 1.32 -20.03
C ALA A 106 -29.18 0.72 -19.17
N PRO A 107 -27.96 0.60 -19.75
CA PRO A 107 -26.88 -0.16 -19.15
C PRO A 107 -26.40 0.47 -17.84
N THR A 108 -26.03 -0.42 -16.92
CA THR A 108 -25.34 -0.17 -15.64
C THR A 108 -24.45 1.06 -15.71
N GLY A 109 -24.84 2.12 -14.98
CA GLY A 109 -24.06 3.34 -14.85
C GLY A 109 -22.63 3.03 -14.45
N GLU A 110 -21.69 3.52 -15.26
CA GLU A 110 -20.27 3.57 -14.95
C GLU A 110 -20.09 4.12 -13.52
N PRO A 111 -19.15 3.57 -12.72
CA PRO A 111 -18.91 4.06 -11.36
C PRO A 111 -18.62 5.56 -11.42
N SER A 112 -19.49 6.35 -10.81
CA SER A 112 -19.33 7.80 -10.67
C SER A 112 -17.96 8.08 -10.09
N ARG A 113 -17.11 8.80 -10.85
CA ARG A 113 -15.85 9.31 -10.31
C ARG A 113 -16.16 10.09 -9.04
N SER A 114 -15.35 9.85 -8.03
CA SER A 114 -15.62 10.34 -6.70
C SER A 114 -15.45 11.86 -6.68
N ALA A 115 -16.47 12.61 -6.24
CA ALA A 115 -16.47 14.07 -6.15
C ALA A 115 -15.52 14.62 -5.05
N TYR A 116 -14.50 13.84 -4.67
CA TYR A 116 -13.63 14.14 -3.55
C TYR A 116 -12.43 14.96 -4.01
N SER A 117 -12.24 16.11 -3.37
CA SER A 117 -11.00 16.88 -3.54
C SER A 117 -9.83 16.13 -2.90
N HIS A 118 -8.81 15.82 -3.69
CA HIS A 118 -7.58 15.23 -3.18
C HIS A 118 -6.79 16.25 -2.34
N SER A 119 -6.30 15.81 -1.18
CA SER A 119 -5.53 16.63 -0.25
C SER A 119 -4.58 15.77 0.60
N ALA A 120 -3.89 16.39 1.55
CA ALA A 120 -3.10 15.68 2.56
C ALA A 120 -3.94 14.71 3.42
N LEU A 121 -5.25 14.88 3.47
CA LEU A 121 -6.14 14.00 4.25
C LEU A 121 -6.53 12.73 3.49
N THR A 122 -6.42 12.73 2.16
CA THR A 122 -6.98 11.69 1.29
C THR A 122 -5.98 11.05 0.33
N THR A 123 -4.71 11.47 0.37
CA THR A 123 -3.69 11.04 -0.59
C THR A 123 -2.58 10.23 0.06
N LEU A 124 -2.21 9.10 -0.54
CA LEU A 124 -1.03 8.32 -0.17
C LEU A 124 -0.11 8.14 -1.39
N LEU A 125 1.15 8.56 -1.26
CA LEU A 125 2.23 8.37 -2.21
C LEU A 125 2.99 7.08 -1.88
N LEU A 126 2.99 6.14 -2.81
CA LEU A 126 3.84 4.95 -2.76
C LEU A 126 5.13 5.24 -3.53
N ASP A 127 6.27 5.26 -2.84
CA ASP A 127 7.57 5.51 -3.47
C ASP A 127 8.71 4.87 -2.67
N ASP A 128 9.82 4.54 -3.32
CA ASP A 128 10.96 3.88 -2.70
C ASP A 128 11.97 4.84 -2.05
N SER A 129 11.77 6.14 -2.20
CA SER A 129 12.70 7.16 -1.71
C SER A 129 11.98 8.21 -0.86
N PRO A 130 12.32 8.35 0.43
CA PRO A 130 11.78 9.39 1.29
C PRO A 130 12.03 10.80 0.74
N LEU A 131 13.15 11.02 0.04
CA LEU A 131 13.50 12.31 -0.54
C LEU A 131 12.52 12.75 -1.64
N LYS A 132 11.82 11.81 -2.29
CA LYS A 132 10.78 12.19 -3.26
C LYS A 132 9.56 12.77 -2.59
N ALA A 133 9.28 12.41 -1.33
CA ALA A 133 8.12 12.89 -0.59
C ALA A 133 8.46 13.97 0.46
N GLN A 134 9.66 14.55 0.42
CA GLN A 134 10.16 15.42 1.49
C GLN A 134 9.26 16.63 1.83
N LEU A 135 8.39 17.06 0.91
CA LEU A 135 7.45 18.16 1.13
C LEU A 135 6.16 17.72 1.84
N GLN A 136 5.79 16.44 1.75
CA GLN A 136 4.61 15.85 2.40
C GLN A 136 4.96 14.46 2.97
N PRO A 137 5.88 14.37 3.95
CA PRO A 137 6.41 13.09 4.43
C PRO A 137 5.33 12.19 5.05
N TRP A 138 4.27 12.79 5.61
CA TRP A 138 3.15 12.06 6.20
C TRP A 138 2.17 11.51 5.17
N ASN A 139 2.30 11.87 3.90
CA ASN A 139 1.53 11.28 2.81
C ASN A 139 2.34 10.21 2.08
N HIS A 140 3.45 9.71 2.64
CA HIS A 140 4.35 8.77 1.96
C HIS A 140 4.42 7.43 2.67
N PHE A 141 4.12 6.36 1.95
CA PHE A 141 4.44 5.01 2.36
C PHE A 141 5.69 4.55 1.61
N CYS A 142 6.82 4.56 2.33
CA CYS A 142 8.10 4.17 1.77
C CYS A 142 8.17 2.66 1.55
N VAL A 143 8.19 2.23 0.29
CA VAL A 143 8.37 0.81 -0.05
C VAL A 143 9.86 0.49 -0.22
N PRO A 144 10.31 -0.73 0.08
CA PRO A 144 11.66 -1.15 -0.29
C PRO A 144 11.87 -1.13 -1.81
N GLU A 145 13.08 -0.80 -2.25
CA GLU A 145 13.44 -0.85 -3.67
C GLU A 145 13.32 -2.29 -4.21
N TYR A 146 12.66 -2.43 -5.35
CA TYR A 146 12.56 -3.72 -6.05
C TYR A 146 13.82 -3.97 -6.89
N THR A 147 14.82 -4.56 -6.24
CA THR A 147 16.15 -4.75 -6.84
C THR A 147 16.18 -5.87 -7.89
N ALA A 148 17.25 -5.89 -8.69
CA ALA A 148 17.49 -6.96 -9.67
C ALA A 148 17.57 -8.35 -9.02
N GLN A 149 18.07 -8.45 -7.79
CA GLN A 149 18.14 -9.69 -7.03
C GLN A 149 16.75 -10.20 -6.65
N ILE A 150 15.88 -9.31 -6.12
CA ILE A 150 14.49 -9.65 -5.79
C ILE A 150 13.75 -10.08 -7.07
N ARG A 151 13.93 -9.33 -8.16
CA ARG A 151 13.38 -9.68 -9.48
C ARG A 151 13.83 -11.06 -9.95
N GLY A 152 15.12 -11.37 -9.82
CA GLY A 152 15.67 -12.67 -10.20
C GLY A 152 14.99 -13.81 -9.44
N ARG A 153 14.86 -13.68 -8.12
CA ARG A 153 14.17 -14.66 -7.27
C ARG A 153 12.71 -14.86 -7.69
N ASP A 154 11.98 -13.77 -7.87
CA ASP A 154 10.55 -13.83 -8.21
C ASP A 154 10.31 -14.45 -9.60
N LEU A 155 11.20 -14.18 -10.57
CA LEU A 155 11.18 -14.86 -11.87
C LEU A 155 11.48 -16.35 -11.77
N SER A 156 12.44 -16.75 -10.93
CA SER A 156 12.71 -18.17 -10.66
C SER A 156 11.51 -18.87 -10.02
N THR A 157 10.86 -18.25 -9.03
CA THR A 157 9.63 -18.78 -8.41
C THR A 157 8.54 -18.97 -9.46
N ARG A 158 8.33 -17.96 -10.32
CA ARG A 158 7.33 -18.04 -11.40
C ARG A 158 7.62 -19.15 -12.40
N GLN A 159 8.89 -19.35 -12.75
CA GLN A 159 9.28 -20.42 -13.65
C GLN A 159 9.01 -21.79 -13.02
N HIS A 160 9.40 -21.98 -11.75
CA HIS A 160 9.10 -23.21 -11.01
C HIS A 160 7.60 -23.51 -10.89
N GLU A 161 6.76 -22.49 -10.72
CA GLU A 161 5.29 -22.66 -10.68
C GLU A 161 4.72 -23.08 -12.03
N ARG A 162 5.27 -22.58 -13.15
CA ARG A 162 4.87 -22.99 -14.51
C ARG A 162 5.32 -24.41 -14.84
N ASP A 163 6.49 -24.80 -14.37
CA ASP A 163 7.08 -26.12 -14.63
C ASP A 163 6.53 -27.21 -13.70
N LYS A 164 5.79 -26.82 -12.66
CA LYS A 164 5.16 -27.78 -11.75
C LYS A 164 4.07 -28.55 -12.51
N PRO A 165 4.12 -29.89 -12.59
CA PRO A 165 3.07 -30.66 -13.21
C PRO A 165 1.74 -30.44 -12.45
N PRO A 166 0.59 -30.45 -13.14
CA PRO A 166 -0.71 -30.46 -12.48
C PRO A 166 -0.69 -31.58 -11.44
N SER A 167 -0.91 -31.24 -10.16
CA SER A 167 -1.10 -32.28 -9.17
C SER A 167 -2.41 -32.99 -9.51
N ASP A 168 -2.30 -34.23 -9.99
CA ASP A 168 -3.45 -35.12 -10.15
C ASP A 168 -4.29 -35.10 -8.87
N VAL A 169 -5.59 -35.02 -9.06
CA VAL A 169 -6.61 -35.22 -8.04
C VAL A 169 -6.45 -36.66 -7.53
N GLN A 170 -5.65 -36.84 -6.48
CA GLN A 170 -5.63 -38.07 -5.71
C GLN A 170 -6.38 -37.80 -4.40
N ASP A 171 -7.69 -37.99 -4.46
CA ASP A 171 -8.50 -38.31 -3.29
C ASP A 171 -9.53 -39.38 -3.70
N ALA A 172 -9.14 -40.64 -3.58
CA ALA A 172 -10.04 -41.71 -3.15
C ALA A 172 -9.22 -42.85 -2.53
N GLU A 173 -9.45 -43.05 -1.23
CA GLU A 173 -9.18 -44.25 -0.43
C GLU A 173 -7.73 -44.57 -0.03
N GLY A 174 -7.45 -44.44 1.28
CA GLY A 174 -6.24 -45.01 1.87
C GLY A 174 -5.85 -44.43 3.23
N VAL A 175 -6.45 -44.96 4.29
CA VAL A 175 -6.20 -44.63 5.70
C VAL A 175 -4.71 -44.85 6.08
N VAL A 176 -4.22 -44.02 7.03
CA VAL A 176 -3.31 -44.32 8.16
C VAL A 176 -2.08 -43.38 8.30
N SER A 177 -1.88 -42.94 9.56
CA SER A 177 -0.70 -42.30 10.17
C SER A 177 -0.55 -40.78 10.09
N ARG A 178 -1.31 -40.10 10.94
CA ARG A 178 -1.21 -38.67 11.26
C ARG A 178 0.05 -38.37 12.10
N LYS A 179 1.24 -38.38 11.49
CA LYS A 179 2.42 -37.70 12.08
C LYS A 179 2.21 -36.20 11.89
N LYS A 180 2.01 -35.47 12.99
CA LYS A 180 1.84 -34.00 13.05
C LYS A 180 3.13 -33.33 12.53
N ARG A 181 3.27 -33.24 11.20
CA ARG A 181 4.35 -32.49 10.55
C ARG A 181 4.18 -31.04 10.97
N LYS A 182 5.16 -30.50 11.68
CA LYS A 182 5.30 -29.07 11.93
C LYS A 182 5.32 -28.42 10.54
N LYS A 183 4.21 -27.80 10.12
CA LYS A 183 4.10 -27.10 8.84
C LYS A 183 5.16 -26.01 8.91
N SER A 184 6.32 -26.22 8.29
CA SER A 184 7.28 -25.14 8.12
C SER A 184 6.50 -24.04 7.41
N LYS A 185 6.45 -22.84 8.00
CA LYS A 185 5.87 -21.67 7.34
C LYS A 185 6.61 -21.55 6.01
N LYS A 186 5.98 -22.00 4.92
CA LYS A 186 6.57 -21.97 3.60
C LYS A 186 6.73 -20.50 3.29
N ALA A 187 7.97 -20.01 3.23
CA ALA A 187 8.21 -18.63 2.83
C ALA A 187 7.49 -18.41 1.51
N LEU A 188 6.66 -17.38 1.44
CA LEU A 188 5.98 -17.00 0.21
C LEU A 188 7.09 -16.77 -0.83
N GLY A 189 7.03 -17.48 -1.96
CA GLY A 189 8.14 -17.53 -2.91
C GLY A 189 8.38 -16.23 -3.68
N TYR A 190 7.44 -15.29 -3.58
CA TYR A 190 7.51 -13.97 -4.19
C TYR A 190 7.83 -12.89 -3.17
N ASP A 191 8.25 -11.73 -3.65
CA ASP A 191 8.22 -10.52 -2.85
C ASP A 191 6.79 -10.19 -2.40
N GLN A 192 6.65 -9.82 -1.13
CA GLN A 192 5.34 -9.62 -0.49
C GLN A 192 4.97 -8.14 -0.33
N ILE A 193 5.78 -7.21 -0.82
CA ILE A 193 5.56 -5.77 -0.59
C ILE A 193 4.23 -5.32 -1.19
N LEU A 194 3.91 -5.70 -2.43
CA LEU A 194 2.62 -5.31 -3.02
C LEU A 194 1.41 -5.95 -2.32
N LEU A 195 1.57 -7.15 -1.74
CA LEU A 195 0.52 -7.75 -0.92
C LEU A 195 0.34 -6.97 0.39
N ALA A 196 1.44 -6.55 1.02
CA ALA A 196 1.40 -5.70 2.20
C ALA A 196 0.76 -4.35 1.89
N VAL A 197 1.04 -3.75 0.73
CA VAL A 197 0.40 -2.50 0.27
C VAL A 197 -1.12 -2.68 0.15
N ILE A 198 -1.61 -3.82 -0.36
CA ILE A 198 -3.06 -4.10 -0.37
C ILE A 198 -3.63 -4.04 1.04
N GLY A 199 -2.97 -4.68 2.02
CA GLY A 199 -3.42 -4.63 3.42
C GLY A 199 -3.41 -3.22 4.02
N VAL A 200 -2.41 -2.40 3.69
CA VAL A 200 -2.36 -0.99 4.11
C VAL A 200 -3.51 -0.20 3.49
N LEU A 201 -3.76 -0.38 2.19
CA LEU A 201 -4.85 0.30 1.50
C LEU A 201 -6.22 -0.11 2.05
N ASP A 202 -6.42 -1.40 2.35
CA ASP A 202 -7.66 -1.90 2.97
C ASP A 202 -7.88 -1.29 4.36
N THR A 203 -6.80 -1.12 5.14
CA THR A 203 -6.87 -0.50 6.47
C THR A 203 -7.17 0.99 6.38
N ILE A 204 -6.50 1.71 5.47
CA ILE A 204 -6.63 3.18 5.36
C ILE A 204 -7.93 3.63 4.70
N LYS A 205 -8.64 2.72 4.02
CA LYS A 205 -9.93 2.98 3.35
C LYS A 205 -10.95 3.65 4.28
N GLY A 206 -10.95 3.31 5.57
CA GLY A 206 -11.87 3.87 6.57
C GLY A 206 -11.41 5.19 7.21
N GLU A 207 -10.22 5.68 6.85
CA GLU A 207 -9.59 6.82 7.51
C GLU A 207 -9.90 8.13 6.79
N ASN A 208 -10.40 9.11 7.54
CA ASN A 208 -10.68 10.46 7.01
C ASN A 208 -9.46 11.39 7.05
N ASN A 209 -8.34 10.93 7.63
CA ASN A 209 -7.10 11.70 7.76
C ASN A 209 -5.88 10.81 7.56
N VAL A 210 -5.56 10.51 6.30
CA VAL A 210 -4.43 9.69 5.87
C VAL A 210 -3.10 10.18 6.46
N SER A 211 -2.80 11.47 6.37
CA SER A 211 -1.53 12.00 6.91
C SER A 211 -1.45 11.89 8.43
N GLY A 212 -2.55 12.13 9.14
CA GLY A 212 -2.65 11.93 10.57
C GLY A 212 -2.47 10.46 10.98
N TRP A 213 -3.08 9.54 10.23
CA TRP A 213 -2.96 8.09 10.43
C TRP A 213 -1.51 7.62 10.24
N MET A 214 -0.86 8.05 9.16
CA MET A 214 0.54 7.74 8.88
C MET A 214 1.47 8.28 9.97
N ARG A 215 1.23 9.52 10.43
CA ARG A 215 2.03 10.15 11.51
C ARG A 215 1.94 9.41 12.84
N GLN A 216 0.80 8.78 13.13
CA GLN A 216 0.55 8.04 14.36
C GLN A 216 0.91 6.55 14.24
N CYS A 217 1.58 6.14 13.17
CA CYS A 217 1.88 4.73 12.89
C CYS A 217 0.60 3.87 12.93
N GLY A 218 -0.49 4.33 12.31
CA GLY A 218 -1.84 3.79 12.48
C GLY A 218 -2.00 2.27 12.30
N LEU A 219 -1.12 1.62 11.53
CA LEU A 219 -1.06 0.15 11.41
C LEU A 219 -0.75 -0.57 12.74
N TRP A 220 -0.08 0.12 13.66
CA TRP A 220 0.42 -0.40 14.95
C TRP A 220 -0.24 0.27 16.16
N ASN A 221 -1.04 1.32 15.94
CA ASN A 221 -1.74 2.01 16.99
C ASN A 221 -2.83 1.07 17.55
N GLY A 222 -2.76 0.73 18.85
CA GLY A 222 -3.64 -0.24 19.51
C GLY A 222 -3.08 -1.67 19.66
N VAL A 223 -1.87 -1.97 19.15
CA VAL A 223 -1.19 -3.26 19.42
C VAL A 223 -0.58 -3.29 20.82
N HIS A 224 -0.19 -2.12 21.35
CA HIS A 224 0.35 -2.00 22.71
C HIS A 224 -0.72 -2.07 23.81
N GLU A 225 -1.96 -1.62 23.56
CA GLU A 225 -3.01 -1.63 24.58
C GLU A 225 -3.47 -3.04 24.96
N LYS A 226 -3.45 -3.98 23.99
CA LYS A 226 -3.87 -5.38 24.24
C LYS A 226 -2.82 -6.21 24.96
N GLU A 227 -1.53 -5.97 24.71
CA GLU A 227 -0.47 -6.68 25.44
C GLU A 227 -0.42 -6.26 26.92
N ASP A 228 -0.71 -4.99 27.23
CA ASP A 228 -0.75 -4.49 28.61
C ASP A 228 -2.00 -4.96 29.38
N GLU A 229 -3.17 -5.07 28.73
CA GLU A 229 -4.37 -5.66 29.34
C GLU A 229 -4.19 -7.15 29.66
N GLU A 230 -3.62 -7.93 28.73
CA GLU A 230 -3.39 -9.38 28.92
C GLU A 230 -2.36 -9.65 30.05
N LYS A 231 -1.35 -8.78 30.17
CA LYS A 231 -0.36 -8.84 31.26
C LYS A 231 -0.94 -8.44 32.60
N SER A 232 -1.86 -7.49 32.63
CA SER A 232 -2.53 -7.06 33.87
C SER A 232 -3.43 -8.16 34.45
N MET A 233 -4.12 -8.92 33.60
CA MET A 233 -4.99 -10.04 34.00
C MET A 233 -4.24 -11.24 34.56
N LEU A 234 -2.95 -11.40 34.22
CA LEU A 234 -2.11 -12.54 34.64
C LEU A 234 -1.38 -12.34 35.98
N THR A 235 -1.56 -11.20 36.66
CA THR A 235 -0.83 -10.88 37.90
C THR A 235 -1.67 -10.92 39.18
N HIS A 236 -2.93 -11.39 39.10
CA HIS A 236 -3.86 -11.34 40.23
C HIS A 236 -4.27 -12.70 40.82
N ASP A 237 -3.44 -13.74 40.67
CA ASP A 237 -3.64 -15.00 41.38
C ASP A 237 -2.29 -15.66 41.66
N GLU A 238 -1.68 -15.32 42.80
CA GLU A 238 -0.75 -16.16 43.58
C GLU A 238 -0.19 -15.34 44.76
N THR A 239 -0.91 -15.35 45.88
CA THR A 239 -0.34 -15.09 47.21
C THR A 239 -0.89 -16.13 48.19
N ALA A 240 0.00 -16.68 49.03
CA ALA A 240 -0.13 -17.80 49.98
C ALA A 240 0.36 -19.14 49.36
N ASP A 241 1.36 -19.88 49.87
CA ASP A 241 2.00 -19.91 51.19
C ASP A 241 3.45 -20.45 51.11
N ASP A 242 4.23 -19.93 52.05
CA ASP A 242 5.41 -20.37 52.80
C ASP A 242 6.20 -21.70 52.57
N GLU A 243 7.52 -21.51 52.73
CA GLU A 243 8.51 -22.29 53.51
C GLU A 243 9.38 -23.41 52.86
N ALA A 244 10.62 -23.44 53.38
CA ALA A 244 11.84 -24.02 52.83
C ALA A 244 11.97 -25.55 52.96
N GLU A 245 12.71 -26.21 52.06
CA GLU A 245 13.98 -26.87 52.42
C GLU A 245 14.71 -27.56 51.24
N ASN A 246 15.98 -27.83 51.52
CA ASN A 246 17.14 -28.11 50.68
C ASN A 246 17.21 -29.53 50.06
N SER A 247 17.82 -29.66 48.86
CA SER A 247 18.95 -30.57 48.56
C SER A 247 19.01 -31.07 47.10
N GLU A 248 20.24 -31.31 46.67
CA GLU A 248 20.72 -31.43 45.30
C GLU A 248 20.37 -32.77 44.60
N THR A 249 19.98 -32.73 43.33
CA THR A 249 20.85 -33.08 42.18
C THR A 249 20.07 -33.41 40.90
N ARG A 250 20.63 -32.90 39.78
CA ARG A 250 20.76 -33.54 38.46
C ARG A 250 19.76 -33.16 37.34
N LYS A 251 20.29 -32.22 36.54
CA LYS A 251 20.38 -32.22 35.07
C LYS A 251 19.11 -31.89 34.26
N ARG A 252 19.30 -30.77 33.53
CA ARG A 252 19.28 -30.61 32.06
C ARG A 252 18.11 -29.80 31.49
N ARG A 253 18.54 -28.81 30.70
CA ARG A 253 17.86 -28.13 29.57
C ARG A 253 17.09 -26.87 29.92
N GLY A 254 17.62 -25.75 29.45
CA GLY A 254 16.98 -24.44 29.49
C GLY A 254 17.89 -23.43 28.80
N LEU A 255 17.96 -23.54 27.47
CA LEU A 255 18.71 -22.68 26.57
C LEU A 255 18.18 -21.23 26.77
N LYS A 256 18.91 -20.41 27.51
CA LYS A 256 18.72 -18.95 27.52
C LYS A 256 19.25 -18.41 26.18
N THR A 257 18.43 -18.49 25.14
CA THR A 257 18.61 -17.66 23.95
C THR A 257 17.60 -16.54 24.04
N THR A 258 17.95 -15.50 24.79
CA THR A 258 17.36 -14.17 24.61
C THR A 258 17.71 -13.73 23.19
N PHE A 259 16.80 -13.97 22.25
CA PHE A 259 16.94 -13.50 20.89
C PHE A 259 16.66 -11.99 20.89
N SER A 260 17.70 -11.22 21.20
CA SER A 260 17.76 -9.79 20.94
C SER A 260 17.79 -9.57 19.43
N MET A 261 16.61 -9.48 18.80
CA MET A 261 16.45 -9.00 17.43
C MET A 261 15.31 -7.98 17.30
N ALA A 262 15.11 -7.15 18.33
CA ALA A 262 14.20 -6.00 18.29
C ALA A 262 14.96 -4.66 18.35
N LYS A 263 16.17 -4.59 17.79
CA LYS A 263 16.98 -3.35 17.74
C LYS A 263 17.50 -2.95 16.36
N LYS A 264 16.92 -3.47 15.28
CA LYS A 264 17.23 -2.98 13.92
C LYS A 264 15.96 -2.83 13.10
N LEU A 265 15.13 -1.87 13.50
CA LEU A 265 14.22 -1.09 12.66
C LEU A 265 13.60 0.01 13.54
N VAL A 266 14.47 0.74 14.24
CA VAL A 266 14.16 2.12 14.60
C VAL A 266 14.67 2.93 13.40
N PRO A 267 13.80 3.57 12.59
CA PRO A 267 14.31 4.58 11.69
C PRO A 267 15.05 5.59 12.55
N LEU A 268 16.34 5.75 12.27
CA LEU A 268 17.17 6.77 12.88
C LEU A 268 16.39 8.07 12.84
N THR A 269 16.30 8.64 14.03
CA THR A 269 15.60 9.84 14.43
C THR A 269 15.66 10.94 13.38
N LEU A 270 14.51 11.58 13.20
CA LEU A 270 14.34 12.91 12.64
C LEU A 270 14.95 13.96 13.58
N GLU A 271 16.24 13.82 13.92
CA GLU A 271 17.01 14.80 14.68
C GLU A 271 18.18 15.29 13.83
N ARG A 272 17.89 16.28 12.95
CA ARG A 272 18.75 17.38 12.51
C ARG A 272 18.23 18.03 11.23
N LEU A 273 17.04 18.63 11.31
CA LEU A 273 16.73 19.82 10.52
C LEU A 273 16.60 20.98 11.51
N THR A 274 17.73 21.43 12.01
CA THR A 274 17.87 22.74 12.65
C THR A 274 17.40 23.80 11.67
N ALA A 275 16.36 24.52 12.07
CA ALA A 275 15.89 25.75 11.44
C ALA A 275 17.08 26.67 11.14
N ILE A 276 17.30 27.00 9.87
CA ILE A 276 18.08 28.17 9.50
C ILE A 276 17.13 29.36 9.57
N HIS A 277 17.21 30.04 10.70
CA HIS A 277 16.67 31.37 10.93
C HIS A 277 17.41 32.34 9.99
N LEU A 278 16.72 32.93 9.01
CA LEU A 278 17.25 34.10 8.31
C LEU A 278 16.98 35.33 9.18
N PRO A 279 18.01 36.10 9.59
CA PRO A 279 17.78 37.39 10.24
C PRO A 279 17.34 38.43 9.20
N PRO A 280 16.55 39.43 9.60
CA PRO A 280 16.07 40.47 8.70
C PRO A 280 17.20 41.46 8.35
N LYS A 281 17.29 41.81 7.07
CA LYS A 281 17.79 43.10 6.58
C LYS A 281 16.97 43.52 5.38
#